data_AF-A0A9P7V898-F1
#
_entry.id   AF-A0A9P7V898-F1
#
_cell.length_a   1.000
_cell.length_b   1.000
_cell.length_c   1.000
_cell.angle_alpha   90.00
_cell.angle_beta   90.00
_cell.angle_gamma   90.00
#
_symmetry.space_group_name_H-M   'P 1'
#
loop_
_entity.id
_entity.type
_entity.pdbx_description
1 polymer ?
#
loop_
_entity_poly.entity_id
_entity_poly.type
_entity_poly.pdbx_seq_one_letter_code
_entity_poly.pdbx_strand_id
1 'polypeptide(L)'
;MAAKKKTEVVEKAVKKPSRKPSSPQVSLAIPSTIISRTNAANLEHVTHIAYQVAKAAATFNVSEIVIIDVPNEKEESYDSSVVLKGDKGGTKLKFDDDEETKKMDSKVASNENVNNEPQLKDMRTFDNGVLFATLLQFFVTPPYLVQTVFAKNQYKNKFGVAKKLPKISMLPFMSNNEVYRSFKEGLTIAKRTPQTLNKRKKVKGSKLSVTKYVNIGEKEPLELVGQDVPVNVRVTVDIANKKVVSPLEAYGFQGCKGTFGYQVRHARLLSAVFTGSGFEDGYTCSLHVLCQDYFGNSVVSTELKPPSNSKDRVLLVFSNDRELEALKKADSQLSSIDSVSQLFDGRINVPTAARVEDAVFIALTRCLGN
;
A
#
# COMPACT_ATOMS: atom_id res chain seq x y z
N MET A 1 3.06 -39.54 42.82
CA MET A 1 3.00 -38.36 41.93
C MET A 1 3.17 -38.82 40.50
N ALA A 2 2.11 -38.79 39.69
CA ALA A 2 2.21 -39.20 38.28
C ALA A 2 2.79 -38.04 37.47
N ALA A 3 4.03 -38.20 36.99
CA ALA A 3 4.63 -37.28 36.03
C ALA A 3 3.78 -37.27 34.75
N LYS A 4 3.16 -36.13 34.42
CA LYS A 4 2.53 -35.91 33.12
C LYS A 4 3.63 -36.07 32.06
N LYS A 5 3.61 -37.20 31.37
CA LYS A 5 4.34 -37.44 30.13
C LYS A 5 4.04 -36.25 29.20
N LYS A 6 5.04 -35.39 28.94
CA LYS A 6 4.98 -34.45 27.81
C LYS A 6 4.95 -35.33 26.57
N THR A 7 3.78 -35.50 25.98
CA THR A 7 3.64 -36.12 24.67
C THR A 7 4.40 -35.21 23.70
N GLU A 8 5.58 -35.63 23.25
CA GLU A 8 6.25 -35.00 22.11
C GLU A 8 5.31 -35.15 20.92
N VAL A 9 4.70 -34.03 20.52
CA VAL A 9 3.88 -33.99 19.31
C VAL A 9 4.84 -34.09 18.14
N VAL A 10 4.91 -35.28 17.54
CA VAL A 10 5.70 -35.51 16.32
C VAL A 10 5.16 -34.59 15.22
N GLU A 11 5.99 -33.64 14.77
CA GLU A 11 5.62 -32.68 13.74
C GLU A 11 5.37 -33.39 12.41
N LYS A 12 4.24 -33.06 11.76
CA LYS A 12 3.92 -33.60 10.45
C LYS A 12 4.79 -32.92 9.41
N ALA A 13 5.35 -33.72 8.49
CA ALA A 13 6.14 -33.21 7.38
C ALA A 13 5.26 -32.36 6.46
N VAL A 14 5.64 -31.09 6.28
CA VAL A 14 5.02 -30.15 5.36
C VAL A 14 6.00 -29.85 4.22
N LYS A 15 5.49 -29.72 2.98
CA LYS A 15 6.31 -29.33 1.84
C LYS A 15 6.79 -27.89 2.01
N LYS A 16 8.04 -27.74 2.44
CA LYS A 16 8.70 -26.44 2.58
C LYS A 16 9.22 -25.96 1.22
N PRO A 17 9.19 -24.64 0.95
CA PRO A 17 9.74 -24.07 -0.27
C PRO A 17 11.25 -24.38 -0.35
N SER A 18 11.69 -24.83 -1.52
CA SER A 18 13.01 -25.47 -1.72
C SER A 18 14.17 -24.50 -1.95
N ARG A 19 13.92 -23.18 -2.05
CA ARG A 19 14.96 -22.19 -2.37
C ARG A 19 14.95 -21.01 -1.41
N LYS A 20 16.14 -20.68 -0.89
CA LYS A 20 16.44 -19.42 -0.23
C LYS A 20 16.46 -18.29 -1.29
N PRO A 21 16.05 -17.06 -0.96
CA PRO A 21 16.13 -15.96 -1.90
C PRO A 21 17.59 -15.67 -2.24
N SER A 22 17.90 -15.69 -3.54
CA SER A 22 19.23 -15.33 -4.08
C SER A 22 19.29 -13.88 -4.55
N SER A 23 18.16 -13.18 -4.57
CA SER A 23 18.01 -11.79 -5.03
C SER A 23 18.00 -10.81 -3.86
N PRO A 24 18.39 -9.54 -4.08
CA PRO A 24 18.29 -8.49 -3.08
C PRO A 24 16.84 -8.24 -2.63
N GLN A 25 16.67 -7.68 -1.44
CA GLN A 25 15.37 -7.19 -0.97
C GLN A 25 15.15 -5.77 -1.47
N VAL A 26 14.05 -5.56 -2.20
CA VAL A 26 13.72 -4.24 -2.74
C VAL A 26 12.55 -3.62 -1.98
N SER A 27 12.69 -2.34 -1.65
CA SER A 27 11.63 -1.48 -1.12
C SER A 27 11.35 -0.35 -2.09
N LEU A 28 10.09 0.07 -2.19
CA LEU A 28 9.65 1.16 -3.04
C LEU A 28 9.27 2.34 -2.16
N ALA A 29 9.69 3.56 -2.50
CA ALA A 29 9.15 4.78 -1.94
C ALA A 29 8.41 5.57 -3.02
N ILE A 30 7.10 5.69 -2.85
CA ILE A 30 6.16 6.19 -3.85
C ILE A 30 5.49 7.46 -3.30
N PRO A 31 5.40 8.54 -4.07
CA PRO A 31 4.82 9.78 -3.61
C PRO A 31 3.30 9.67 -3.56
N SER A 32 2.66 10.31 -2.57
CA SER A 32 1.20 10.33 -2.41
C SER A 32 0.48 11.01 -3.59
N THR A 33 1.22 11.78 -4.39
CA THR A 33 0.76 12.43 -5.62
C THR A 33 0.43 11.45 -6.75
N ILE A 34 0.86 10.19 -6.67
CA ILE A 34 0.54 9.14 -7.65
C ILE A 34 -0.98 8.99 -7.88
N ILE A 35 -1.79 9.22 -6.84
CA ILE A 35 -3.25 9.20 -6.92
C ILE A 35 -3.89 10.60 -6.74
N SER A 36 -3.10 11.66 -6.89
CA SER A 36 -3.63 13.03 -6.89
C SER A 36 -4.50 13.28 -8.13
N ARG A 37 -5.23 14.41 -8.12
CA ARG A 37 -6.17 14.74 -9.19
C ARG A 37 -5.52 14.93 -10.56
N THR A 38 -4.25 15.35 -10.59
CA THR A 38 -3.50 15.51 -11.83
C THR A 38 -3.20 14.17 -12.49
N ASN A 39 -3.12 13.10 -11.69
CA ASN A 39 -2.82 11.73 -12.15
C ASN A 39 -4.06 10.83 -12.25
N ALA A 40 -5.07 11.04 -11.41
CA ALA A 40 -6.26 10.20 -11.32
C ALA A 40 -7.56 11.02 -11.25
N ALA A 41 -8.43 10.84 -12.24
CA ALA A 41 -9.68 11.60 -12.38
C ALA A 41 -10.80 11.14 -11.42
N ASN A 42 -10.82 9.86 -11.05
CA ASN A 42 -11.89 9.27 -10.24
C ASN A 42 -11.37 8.10 -9.37
N LEU A 43 -12.22 7.58 -8.48
CA LEU A 43 -11.86 6.48 -7.58
C LEU A 43 -11.49 5.19 -8.34
N GLU A 44 -12.05 4.97 -9.52
CA GLU A 44 -11.73 3.81 -10.35
C GLU A 44 -10.28 3.90 -10.85
N HIS A 45 -9.86 5.02 -11.41
CA HIS A 45 -8.47 5.28 -11.81
C HIS A 45 -7.53 5.15 -10.61
N VAL A 46 -7.85 5.77 -9.46
CA VAL A 46 -7.08 5.64 -8.21
C VAL A 46 -6.88 4.17 -7.82
N THR A 47 -7.96 3.38 -7.92
CA THR A 47 -7.93 1.95 -7.55
C THR A 47 -7.11 1.14 -8.56
N HIS A 48 -7.21 1.44 -9.85
CA HIS A 48 -6.42 0.78 -10.90
C HIS A 48 -4.93 1.08 -10.78
N ILE A 49 -4.54 2.32 -10.50
CA ILE A 49 -3.15 2.72 -10.27
C ILE A 49 -2.59 1.94 -9.06
N ALA A 50 -3.30 1.94 -7.93
CA ALA A 50 -2.90 1.17 -6.75
C ALA A 50 -2.81 -0.34 -7.03
N TYR A 51 -3.71 -0.88 -7.86
CA TYR A 51 -3.67 -2.28 -8.26
C TYR A 51 -2.45 -2.60 -9.12
N GLN A 52 -2.06 -1.73 -10.06
CA GLN A 52 -0.87 -1.92 -10.88
C GLN A 52 0.41 -1.93 -10.03
N VAL A 53 0.54 -0.99 -9.10
CA VAL A 53 1.65 -0.96 -8.14
C VAL A 53 1.66 -2.21 -7.26
N ALA A 54 0.52 -2.61 -6.70
CA ALA A 54 0.41 -3.82 -5.89
C ALA A 54 0.77 -5.10 -6.68
N LYS A 55 0.34 -5.17 -7.95
CA LYS A 55 0.65 -6.29 -8.84
C LYS A 55 2.14 -6.36 -9.14
N ALA A 56 2.78 -5.23 -9.45
CA ALA A 56 4.23 -5.16 -9.65
C ALA A 56 4.98 -5.60 -8.38
N ALA A 57 4.60 -5.04 -7.23
CA ALA A 57 5.19 -5.38 -5.94
C ALA A 57 5.10 -6.88 -5.60
N ALA A 58 3.93 -7.50 -5.84
CA ALA A 58 3.75 -8.93 -5.64
C ALA A 58 4.54 -9.78 -6.66
N THR A 59 4.66 -9.32 -7.91
CA THR A 59 5.38 -10.05 -8.97
C THR A 59 6.88 -10.14 -8.68
N PHE A 60 7.46 -9.06 -8.17
CA PHE A 60 8.90 -8.95 -7.89
C PHE A 60 9.26 -9.19 -6.42
N ASN A 61 8.33 -9.67 -5.60
CA ASN A 61 8.54 -9.89 -4.16
C ASN A 61 9.13 -8.67 -3.45
N VAL A 62 8.53 -7.49 -3.68
CA VAL A 62 8.90 -6.27 -2.95
C VAL A 62 8.64 -6.45 -1.45
N SER A 63 9.60 -6.02 -0.64
CA SER A 63 9.56 -6.21 0.82
C SER A 63 8.72 -5.16 1.53
N GLU A 64 8.78 -3.90 1.07
CA GLU A 64 8.05 -2.77 1.65
C GLU A 64 7.69 -1.75 0.57
N ILE A 65 6.50 -1.15 0.70
CA ILE A 65 6.10 0.04 -0.04
C ILE A 65 5.90 1.17 0.97
N VAL A 66 6.73 2.20 0.84
CA VAL A 66 6.71 3.42 1.63
C VAL A 66 5.99 4.48 0.85
N ILE A 67 5.03 5.14 1.46
CA ILE A 67 4.26 6.20 0.83
C ILE A 67 4.73 7.52 1.42
N ILE A 68 5.21 8.42 0.57
CA ILE A 68 5.75 9.71 0.99
C ILE A 68 4.67 10.77 0.77
N ASP A 69 4.33 11.53 1.82
CA ASP A 69 3.45 12.69 1.64
C ASP A 69 4.21 13.83 0.96
N VAL A 70 3.88 14.10 -0.30
CA VAL A 70 4.36 15.30 -0.98
C VAL A 70 3.48 16.48 -0.56
N PRO A 71 4.06 17.57 -0.03
CA PRO A 71 3.30 18.78 0.25
C PRO A 71 2.64 19.28 -1.03
N ASN A 72 1.35 19.60 -0.96
CA ASN A 72 0.75 20.39 -2.03
C ASN A 72 1.45 21.74 -2.02
N GLU A 73 2.27 22.03 -3.03
CA GLU A 73 2.53 23.42 -3.36
C GLU A 73 1.15 24.05 -3.54
N LYS A 74 0.80 25.01 -2.67
CA LYS A 74 -0.41 25.79 -2.90
C LYS A 74 -0.25 26.28 -4.33
N GLU A 75 -1.16 25.90 -5.22
CA GLU A 75 -1.38 26.66 -6.43
C GLU A 75 -1.63 28.08 -5.91
N GLU A 76 -0.62 28.94 -5.96
CA GLU A 76 -0.86 30.36 -5.96
C GLU A 76 -1.94 30.52 -7.02
N SER A 77 -3.11 30.98 -6.61
CA SER A 77 -4.17 31.30 -7.55
C SER A 77 -3.58 32.35 -8.48
N TYR A 78 -3.07 31.91 -9.63
CA TYR A 78 -2.84 32.78 -10.77
C TYR A 78 -4.25 33.20 -11.18
N ASP A 79 -4.74 34.26 -10.54
CA ASP A 79 -5.86 35.03 -11.04
C ASP A 79 -5.46 35.40 -12.45
N SER A 80 -6.03 34.68 -13.42
CA SER A 80 -5.71 34.79 -14.83
C SER A 80 -6.37 36.05 -15.37
N SER A 81 -6.07 37.20 -14.76
CA SER A 81 -6.34 38.51 -15.33
C SER A 81 -5.15 38.87 -16.22
N VAL A 82 -5.13 38.29 -17.42
CA VAL A 82 -4.27 38.79 -18.50
C VAL A 82 -4.79 40.18 -18.87
N VAL A 83 -4.18 41.24 -18.33
CA VAL A 83 -4.46 42.61 -18.73
C VAL A 83 -3.82 42.87 -20.09
N LEU A 84 -4.59 42.69 -21.15
CA LEU A 84 -4.24 43.22 -22.47
C LEU A 84 -4.35 44.75 -22.41
N LYS A 85 -3.22 45.46 -22.52
CA LYS A 85 -3.21 46.92 -22.71
C LYS A 85 -3.67 47.24 -24.14
N GLY A 86 -4.99 47.34 -24.32
CA GLY A 86 -5.61 48.04 -25.43
C GLY A 86 -5.88 49.49 -25.03
N ASP A 87 -5.32 50.42 -25.78
CA ASP A 87 -5.57 51.84 -25.63
C ASP A 87 -7.04 52.11 -26.05
N LYS A 88 -7.82 52.69 -25.14
CA LYS A 88 -9.26 53.02 -25.22
C LYS A 88 -10.25 51.89 -24.87
N GLY A 89 -10.81 51.98 -23.65
CA GLY A 89 -12.14 51.48 -23.30
C GLY A 89 -12.20 50.07 -22.72
N GLY A 90 -12.06 49.95 -21.40
CA GLY A 90 -12.16 48.66 -20.71
C GLY A 90 -13.61 48.18 -20.58
N THR A 91 -13.93 47.08 -21.25
CA THR A 91 -15.09 46.24 -20.93
C THR A 91 -14.56 44.93 -20.34
N LYS A 92 -14.91 44.64 -19.09
CA LYS A 92 -14.57 43.36 -18.44
C LYS A 92 -15.37 42.25 -19.12
N LEU A 93 -14.74 41.41 -19.95
CA LEU A 93 -15.34 40.14 -20.37
C LEU A 93 -15.29 39.16 -19.19
N LYS A 94 -16.44 38.77 -18.68
CA LYS A 94 -16.61 37.52 -17.94
C LYS A 94 -17.01 36.45 -18.95
N PHE A 95 -16.23 35.37 -19.03
CA PHE A 95 -16.67 34.15 -19.70
C PHE A 95 -17.52 33.37 -18.69
N ASP A 96 -18.84 33.49 -18.80
CA ASP A 96 -19.77 32.52 -18.22
C ASP A 96 -19.92 31.39 -19.25
N ASP A 97 -19.22 30.27 -19.03
CA ASP A 97 -19.45 29.03 -19.78
C ASP A 97 -20.73 28.37 -19.26
N ASP A 98 -21.88 28.84 -19.75
CA ASP A 98 -23.16 28.12 -19.72
C ASP A 98 -23.91 28.48 -21.02
N GLU A 99 -23.66 27.74 -22.11
CA GLU A 99 -24.55 27.79 -23.29
C GLU A 99 -25.67 26.74 -23.17
N GLU A 100 -26.88 27.27 -23.05
CA GLU A 100 -28.17 26.60 -23.21
C GLU A 100 -28.35 25.95 -24.60
N THR A 101 -29.09 24.83 -24.66
CA THR A 101 -30.02 24.63 -25.78
C THR A 101 -31.47 24.51 -25.27
N LYS A 102 -32.35 25.21 -25.98
CA LYS A 102 -33.65 25.75 -25.55
C LYS A 102 -34.84 24.78 -25.62
N LYS A 103 -35.74 24.98 -24.64
CA LYS A 103 -37.22 24.81 -24.53
C LYS A 103 -38.04 24.23 -25.71
N MET A 104 -38.97 23.31 -25.39
CA MET A 104 -40.42 23.47 -25.65
C MET A 104 -41.29 22.54 -24.78
N ASP A 105 -42.43 23.06 -24.35
CA ASP A 105 -43.38 22.52 -23.37
C ASP A 105 -44.14 21.25 -23.78
N SER A 106 -44.35 20.30 -22.85
CA SER A 106 -45.67 19.68 -22.62
C SER A 106 -45.72 18.93 -21.28
N LYS A 107 -46.88 19.06 -20.62
CA LYS A 107 -47.27 18.46 -19.34
C LYS A 107 -47.08 16.93 -19.32
N VAL A 108 -46.72 16.35 -18.16
CA VAL A 108 -47.43 15.24 -17.49
C VAL A 108 -46.73 14.87 -16.17
N ALA A 109 -47.56 14.77 -15.13
CA ALA A 109 -47.47 14.02 -13.87
C ALA A 109 -46.10 13.59 -13.30
N SER A 110 -45.91 14.01 -12.05
CA SER A 110 -45.07 13.39 -11.03
C SER A 110 -45.29 11.88 -10.90
N ASN A 111 -44.24 11.08 -11.10
CA ASN A 111 -43.78 10.10 -10.11
C ASN A 111 -42.49 9.40 -10.55
N GLU A 112 -41.80 8.91 -9.52
CA GLU A 112 -40.73 7.90 -9.51
C GLU A 112 -39.29 8.41 -9.43
N ASN A 113 -38.80 8.33 -8.18
CA ASN A 113 -37.43 8.08 -7.80
C ASN A 113 -36.72 7.12 -8.76
N VAL A 114 -35.45 7.40 -9.09
CA VAL A 114 -34.31 6.45 -9.07
C VAL A 114 -33.04 7.13 -9.62
N ASN A 115 -31.92 6.87 -8.93
CA ASN A 115 -30.51 7.08 -9.29
C ASN A 115 -29.87 8.47 -9.17
N ASN A 116 -29.40 8.78 -7.95
CA ASN A 116 -28.24 9.64 -7.77
C ASN A 116 -26.95 8.85 -8.10
N GLU A 117 -26.35 9.14 -9.27
CA GLU A 117 -24.94 8.88 -9.49
C GLU A 117 -24.08 9.73 -8.53
N PRO A 118 -23.01 9.18 -7.92
CA PRO A 118 -22.13 9.99 -7.08
C PRO A 118 -21.13 10.75 -7.98
N GLN A 119 -21.54 11.92 -8.47
CA GLN A 119 -20.68 12.81 -9.25
C GLN A 119 -19.82 13.73 -8.36
N LEU A 120 -18.51 13.65 -8.59
CA LEU A 120 -17.46 14.68 -8.45
C LEU A 120 -17.19 15.39 -7.10
N LYS A 121 -18.05 15.30 -6.08
CA LYS A 121 -17.86 16.06 -4.82
C LYS A 121 -16.97 15.39 -3.77
N ASP A 122 -16.74 14.08 -3.87
CA ASP A 122 -16.01 13.33 -2.83
C ASP A 122 -14.49 13.52 -2.83
N MET A 123 -13.89 14.06 -3.90
CA MET A 123 -12.43 14.07 -4.02
C MET A 123 -11.74 15.25 -3.28
N ARG A 124 -12.44 16.02 -2.43
CA ARG A 124 -11.89 17.19 -1.71
C ARG A 124 -11.42 16.88 -0.27
N THR A 125 -11.56 15.65 0.22
CA THR A 125 -11.54 15.38 1.68
C THR A 125 -10.76 14.14 2.09
N PHE A 126 -9.80 13.66 1.29
CA PHE A 126 -9.05 12.47 1.65
C PHE A 126 -7.54 12.70 1.57
N ASP A 127 -6.86 12.29 2.63
CA ASP A 127 -5.42 12.12 2.64
C ASP A 127 -5.05 11.04 1.61
N ASN A 128 -4.48 11.48 0.47
CA ASN A 128 -4.09 10.62 -0.64
C ASN A 128 -3.10 9.55 -0.17
N GLY A 129 -2.17 9.90 0.73
CA GLY A 129 -1.21 8.95 1.29
C GLY A 129 -1.91 7.80 2.01
N VAL A 130 -2.85 8.13 2.89
CA VAL A 130 -3.59 7.11 3.68
C VAL A 130 -4.54 6.29 2.79
N LEU A 131 -5.21 6.90 1.80
CA LEU A 131 -6.06 6.17 0.87
C LEU A 131 -5.24 5.18 0.03
N PHE A 132 -4.13 5.63 -0.55
CA PHE A 132 -3.23 4.79 -1.32
C PHE A 132 -2.68 3.64 -0.48
N ALA A 133 -2.23 3.93 0.75
CA ALA A 133 -1.78 2.93 1.71
C ALA A 133 -2.85 1.87 1.98
N THR A 134 -4.08 2.33 2.18
CA THR A 134 -5.22 1.47 2.47
C THR A 134 -5.57 0.56 1.30
N LEU A 135 -5.48 1.05 0.06
CA LEU A 135 -5.69 0.25 -1.15
C LEU A 135 -4.58 -0.80 -1.34
N LEU A 136 -3.31 -0.42 -1.16
CA LEU A 136 -2.20 -1.37 -1.20
C LEU A 136 -2.33 -2.46 -0.14
N GLN A 137 -2.72 -2.09 1.10
CA GLN A 137 -3.01 -3.05 2.15
C GLN A 137 -4.19 -3.95 1.78
N PHE A 138 -5.23 -3.42 1.12
CA PHE A 138 -6.37 -4.22 0.66
C PHE A 138 -5.91 -5.31 -0.31
N PHE A 139 -5.09 -4.96 -1.31
CA PHE A 139 -4.67 -5.90 -2.36
C PHE A 139 -3.77 -7.03 -1.87
N VAL A 140 -2.93 -6.81 -0.85
CA VAL A 140 -2.13 -7.88 -0.23
C VAL A 140 -2.96 -8.74 0.74
N THR A 141 -4.08 -8.23 1.25
CA THR A 141 -4.88 -8.93 2.28
C THR A 141 -5.71 -10.08 1.66
N PRO A 142 -5.64 -11.30 2.20
CA PRO A 142 -6.48 -12.40 1.75
C PRO A 142 -7.99 -12.04 1.78
N PRO A 143 -8.78 -12.40 0.75
CA PRO A 143 -10.17 -11.96 0.63
C PRO A 143 -11.05 -12.27 1.85
N TYR A 144 -10.81 -13.40 2.51
CA TYR A 144 -11.56 -13.83 3.70
C TYR A 144 -11.22 -13.02 4.97
N LEU A 145 -10.12 -12.27 5.00
CA LEU A 145 -9.72 -11.41 6.12
C LEU A 145 -10.11 -9.94 5.93
N VAL A 146 -10.39 -9.52 4.69
CA VAL A 146 -10.66 -8.11 4.34
C VAL A 146 -11.74 -7.51 5.25
N GLN A 147 -12.86 -8.21 5.44
CA GLN A 147 -13.95 -7.67 6.25
C GLN A 147 -13.55 -7.45 7.71
N THR A 148 -12.75 -8.35 8.28
CA THR A 148 -12.31 -8.27 9.67
C THR A 148 -11.22 -7.22 9.86
N VAL A 149 -10.22 -7.19 8.99
CA VAL A 149 -9.11 -6.23 9.09
C VAL A 149 -9.60 -4.80 8.88
N PHE A 150 -10.40 -4.57 7.83
CA PHE A 150 -10.85 -3.22 7.48
C PHE A 150 -12.16 -2.82 8.15
N ALA A 151 -12.61 -3.55 9.18
CA ALA A 151 -13.89 -3.33 9.85
C ALA A 151 -14.05 -1.88 10.35
N LYS A 152 -12.96 -1.27 10.83
CA LYS A 152 -12.92 0.09 11.39
C LYS A 152 -12.26 1.12 10.47
N ASN A 153 -11.92 0.74 9.24
CA ASN A 153 -11.20 1.63 8.33
C ASN A 153 -12.18 2.62 7.67
N GLN A 154 -11.83 3.91 7.67
CA GLN A 154 -12.63 5.00 7.09
C GLN A 154 -12.89 4.83 5.58
N TYR A 155 -12.03 4.12 4.86
CA TYR A 155 -12.14 3.90 3.41
C TYR A 155 -12.81 2.58 3.02
N LYS A 156 -13.41 1.85 3.97
CA LYS A 156 -14.04 0.54 3.71
C LYS A 156 -15.05 0.57 2.54
N ASN A 157 -15.80 1.67 2.41
CA ASN A 157 -16.81 1.83 1.36
C ASN A 157 -16.20 2.03 -0.04
N LYS A 158 -14.92 2.39 -0.13
CA LYS A 158 -14.21 2.64 -1.38
C LYS A 158 -13.66 1.37 -2.04
N PHE A 159 -13.72 0.24 -1.36
CA PHE A 159 -13.28 -1.05 -1.91
C PHE A 159 -14.24 -1.66 -2.94
N GLY A 160 -15.32 -0.96 -3.29
CA GLY A 160 -16.29 -1.44 -4.29
C GLY A 160 -15.63 -1.77 -5.63
N VAL A 161 -14.76 -0.88 -6.13
CA VAL A 161 -13.99 -1.11 -7.36
C VAL A 161 -12.93 -2.19 -7.13
N ALA A 162 -12.17 -2.10 -6.03
CA ALA A 162 -11.06 -3.02 -5.75
C ALA A 162 -11.49 -4.49 -5.67
N LYS A 163 -12.72 -4.76 -5.19
CA LYS A 163 -13.32 -6.11 -5.15
C LYS A 163 -13.64 -6.71 -6.52
N LYS A 164 -13.83 -5.87 -7.54
CA LYS A 164 -14.16 -6.31 -8.92
C LYS A 164 -12.91 -6.63 -9.74
N LEU A 165 -11.75 -6.15 -9.32
CA LEU A 165 -10.49 -6.39 -10.01
C LEU A 165 -10.04 -7.86 -9.87
N PRO A 166 -9.27 -8.39 -10.85
CA PRO A 166 -8.69 -9.71 -10.74
C PRO A 166 -7.83 -9.85 -9.47
N LYS A 167 -7.77 -11.06 -8.92
CA LYS A 167 -6.89 -11.33 -7.78
C LYS A 167 -5.43 -11.36 -8.25
N ILE A 168 -4.53 -10.88 -7.40
CA ILE A 168 -3.09 -10.93 -7.64
C ILE A 168 -2.59 -12.33 -7.34
N SER A 169 -2.55 -13.20 -8.35
CA SER A 169 -2.15 -14.61 -8.23
C SER A 169 -0.70 -14.82 -7.79
N MET A 170 0.16 -13.80 -7.93
CA MET A 170 1.56 -13.83 -7.52
C MET A 170 1.75 -13.68 -5.99
N LEU A 171 0.68 -13.41 -5.23
CA LEU A 171 0.78 -13.36 -3.78
C LEU A 171 1.18 -14.73 -3.21
N PRO A 172 2.00 -14.77 -2.14
CA PRO A 172 2.56 -16.03 -1.63
C PRO A 172 1.53 -17.10 -1.29
N PHE A 173 0.39 -16.69 -0.70
CA PHE A 173 -0.70 -17.59 -0.32
C PHE A 173 -1.60 -18.03 -1.50
N MET A 174 -1.41 -17.46 -2.69
CA MET A 174 -2.17 -17.79 -3.92
C MET A 174 -1.34 -18.59 -4.94
N SER A 175 -0.05 -18.82 -4.67
CA SER A 175 0.84 -19.51 -5.59
C SER A 175 0.39 -20.95 -5.88
N ASN A 176 0.58 -21.40 -7.13
CA ASN A 176 0.09 -22.67 -7.68
C ASN A 176 0.69 -23.94 -7.06
N ASN A 177 1.58 -23.82 -6.08
CA ASN A 177 2.27 -24.96 -5.44
C ASN A 177 1.45 -25.63 -4.33
N GLU A 178 0.13 -25.43 -4.30
CA GLU A 178 -0.80 -25.90 -3.25
C GLU A 178 -0.42 -25.47 -1.82
N VAL A 179 0.37 -24.39 -1.69
CA VAL A 179 0.86 -23.88 -0.41
C VAL A 179 -0.30 -23.55 0.54
N TYR A 180 -1.42 -23.08 -0.02
CA TYR A 180 -2.66 -22.80 0.71
C TYR A 180 -3.26 -24.00 1.47
N ARG A 181 -2.88 -25.24 1.12
CA ARG A 181 -3.28 -26.46 1.84
C ARG A 181 -2.49 -26.67 3.12
N SER A 182 -1.26 -26.18 3.15
CA SER A 182 -0.32 -26.36 4.26
C SER A 182 -0.27 -25.13 5.16
N PHE A 183 -0.27 -23.95 4.55
CA PHE A 183 -0.13 -22.67 5.23
C PHE A 183 -1.26 -21.73 4.84
N LYS A 184 -1.82 -21.03 5.84
CA LYS A 184 -2.81 -19.99 5.64
C LYS A 184 -2.49 -18.76 6.44
N GLU A 185 -2.86 -17.62 5.88
CA GLU A 185 -2.88 -16.36 6.61
C GLU A 185 -4.10 -16.31 7.54
N GLY A 186 -3.93 -15.66 8.68
CA GLY A 186 -4.96 -15.56 9.67
C GLY A 186 -4.87 -14.31 10.52
N LEU A 187 -5.97 -14.00 11.20
CA LEU A 187 -6.04 -12.93 12.19
C LEU A 187 -6.39 -13.53 13.56
N THR A 188 -5.56 -13.29 14.57
CA THR A 188 -5.84 -13.76 15.93
C THR A 188 -7.08 -13.08 16.49
N ILE A 189 -8.01 -13.87 17.01
CA ILE A 189 -9.28 -13.38 17.57
C ILE A 189 -9.39 -13.75 19.05
N ALA A 190 -9.92 -12.83 19.85
CA ALA A 190 -10.24 -13.16 21.23
C ALA A 190 -11.39 -14.17 21.23
N LYS A 191 -11.25 -15.29 21.97
CA LYS A 191 -12.41 -16.10 22.31
C LYS A 191 -13.39 -15.20 23.03
N ARG A 192 -14.65 -15.15 22.59
CA ARG A 192 -15.70 -14.50 23.39
C ARG A 192 -15.66 -15.17 24.77
N THR A 193 -15.27 -14.42 25.79
CA THR A 193 -15.41 -14.87 27.17
C THR A 193 -16.88 -15.24 27.34
N PRO A 194 -17.22 -16.44 27.84
CA PRO A 194 -18.59 -16.70 28.26
C PRO A 194 -18.97 -15.55 29.18
N GLN A 195 -20.05 -14.83 28.87
CA GLN A 195 -20.61 -13.90 29.82
C GLN A 195 -21.03 -14.77 31.01
N THR A 196 -20.24 -14.78 32.09
CA THR A 196 -20.65 -15.39 33.34
C THR A 196 -21.90 -14.64 33.79
N LEU A 197 -23.05 -15.26 33.57
CA LEU A 197 -24.36 -14.83 34.07
C LEU A 197 -24.37 -15.02 35.59
N ASN A 198 -23.60 -14.21 36.32
CA ASN A 198 -23.89 -14.02 37.74
C ASN A 198 -25.13 -13.12 37.81
N LYS A 199 -26.22 -13.68 38.34
CA LYS A 199 -27.58 -13.12 38.44
C LYS A 199 -27.70 -11.69 39.00
N ARG A 200 -26.62 -10.98 39.35
CA ARG A 200 -26.68 -9.63 39.92
C ARG A 200 -25.64 -8.61 39.46
N LYS A 201 -24.72 -8.90 38.53
CA LYS A 201 -23.85 -7.84 37.95
C LYS A 201 -23.20 -8.31 36.65
N LYS A 202 -23.45 -7.59 35.54
CA LYS A 202 -22.69 -7.73 34.29
C LYS A 202 -21.27 -7.19 34.53
N VAL A 203 -20.36 -8.02 35.02
CA VAL A 203 -18.94 -7.69 35.03
C VAL A 203 -18.42 -7.89 33.61
N LYS A 204 -18.05 -6.82 32.91
CA LYS A 204 -17.34 -6.91 31.63
C LYS A 204 -16.03 -7.65 31.91
N GLY A 205 -15.90 -8.88 31.41
CA GLY A 205 -14.64 -9.62 31.50
C GLY A 205 -13.50 -8.80 30.91
N SER A 206 -12.31 -8.88 31.54
CA SER A 206 -11.10 -8.26 31.03
C SER A 206 -10.83 -8.72 29.60
N LYS A 207 -10.50 -7.80 28.69
CA LYS A 207 -10.06 -8.16 27.34
C LYS A 207 -8.82 -9.05 27.48
N LEU A 208 -8.90 -10.29 27.00
CA LEU A 208 -7.70 -11.13 26.91
C LEU A 208 -6.68 -10.44 26.00
N SER A 209 -5.45 -10.31 26.48
CA SER A 209 -4.32 -9.79 25.70
C SER A 209 -3.80 -10.82 24.71
N VAL A 210 -3.93 -12.11 25.02
CA VAL A 210 -3.45 -13.25 24.23
C VAL A 210 -4.57 -14.24 23.91
N THR A 211 -4.40 -15.00 22.83
CA THR A 211 -5.35 -15.99 22.34
C THR A 211 -4.63 -17.11 21.59
N LYS A 212 -5.25 -18.28 21.59
CA LYS A 212 -4.88 -19.43 20.76
C LYS A 212 -5.77 -19.57 19.52
N TYR A 213 -6.70 -18.65 19.29
CA TYR A 213 -7.68 -18.75 18.21
C TYR A 213 -7.32 -17.84 17.05
N VAL A 214 -7.28 -18.41 15.84
CA VAL A 214 -6.95 -17.70 14.61
C VAL A 214 -8.09 -17.85 13.60
N ASN A 215 -8.60 -16.73 13.09
CA ASN A 215 -9.50 -16.73 11.95
C ASN A 215 -8.68 -16.94 10.66
N ILE A 216 -8.87 -18.09 10.01
CA ILE A 216 -8.21 -18.47 8.74
C ILE A 216 -9.21 -18.54 7.56
N GLY A 217 -10.40 -17.94 7.71
CA GLY A 217 -11.45 -17.96 6.69
C GLY A 217 -12.30 -19.24 6.63
N GLU A 218 -12.14 -20.14 7.61
CA GLU A 218 -12.98 -21.34 7.77
C GLU A 218 -14.21 -21.06 8.63
N LYS A 219 -15.17 -22.01 8.66
CA LYS A 219 -16.39 -21.90 9.49
C LYS A 219 -16.09 -21.72 10.97
N GLU A 220 -15.04 -22.39 11.45
CA GLU A 220 -14.56 -22.31 12.82
C GLU A 220 -13.12 -21.80 12.88
N PRO A 221 -12.75 -21.03 13.90
CA PRO A 221 -11.37 -20.57 14.06
C PRO A 221 -10.44 -21.74 14.37
N LEU A 222 -9.21 -21.66 13.85
CA LEU A 222 -8.16 -22.61 14.14
C LEU A 222 -7.64 -22.40 15.56
N GLU A 223 -7.64 -23.46 16.37
CA GLU A 223 -7.04 -23.45 17.71
C GLU A 223 -5.57 -23.91 17.65
N LEU A 224 -4.66 -23.03 18.08
CA LEU A 224 -3.23 -23.27 18.12
C LEU A 224 -2.85 -24.27 19.22
N VAL A 225 -1.78 -25.03 18.98
CA VAL A 225 -1.25 -26.02 19.92
C VAL A 225 -0.02 -25.46 20.64
N GLY A 226 -0.15 -25.24 21.95
CA GLY A 226 0.97 -24.87 22.83
C GLY A 226 1.54 -23.47 22.60
N GLN A 227 0.81 -22.59 21.93
CA GLN A 227 1.21 -21.20 21.65
C GLN A 227 0.05 -20.26 21.94
N ASP A 228 0.35 -19.17 22.66
CA ASP A 228 -0.55 -18.04 22.87
C ASP A 228 0.03 -16.81 22.16
N VAL A 229 -0.81 -16.13 21.39
CA VAL A 229 -0.41 -15.02 20.52
C VAL A 229 -1.25 -13.79 20.83
N PRO A 230 -0.72 -12.56 20.74
CA PRO A 230 -1.51 -11.36 20.97
C PRO A 230 -2.73 -11.27 20.04
N VAL A 231 -3.85 -10.72 20.54
CA VAL A 231 -5.11 -10.58 19.79
C VAL A 231 -5.03 -9.48 18.73
N ASN A 232 -5.73 -9.66 17.60
CA ASN A 232 -5.79 -8.75 16.44
C ASN A 232 -4.46 -8.60 15.70
N VAL A 233 -3.61 -9.62 15.75
CA VAL A 233 -2.35 -9.70 15.02
C VAL A 233 -2.54 -10.62 13.82
N ARG A 234 -1.98 -10.22 12.67
CA ARG A 234 -1.93 -11.06 11.48
C ARG A 234 -0.81 -12.10 11.62
N VAL A 235 -1.08 -13.34 11.27
CA VAL A 235 -0.15 -14.45 11.42
C VAL A 235 -0.26 -15.43 10.25
N THR A 236 0.87 -16.03 9.88
CA THR A 236 0.90 -17.19 9.00
C THR A 236 0.86 -18.46 9.86
N VAL A 237 -0.02 -19.40 9.51
CA VAL A 237 -0.28 -20.60 10.31
C VAL A 237 -0.05 -21.86 9.49
N ASP A 238 0.71 -22.79 10.05
CA ASP A 238 0.76 -24.18 9.61
C ASP A 238 -0.51 -24.90 10.07
N ILE A 239 -1.34 -25.30 9.11
CA ILE A 239 -2.63 -25.93 9.36
C ILE A 239 -2.47 -27.34 9.93
N ALA A 240 -1.44 -28.08 9.49
CA ALA A 240 -1.22 -29.47 9.88
C ALA A 240 -0.73 -29.58 11.32
N ASN A 241 0.17 -28.67 11.71
CA ASN A 241 0.78 -28.63 13.04
C ASN A 241 0.08 -27.65 14.00
N LYS A 242 -0.84 -26.81 13.49
CA LYS A 242 -1.60 -25.79 14.26
C LYS A 242 -0.68 -24.83 15.02
N LYS A 243 0.35 -24.35 14.35
CA LYS A 243 1.38 -23.45 14.91
C LYS A 243 1.55 -22.21 14.04
N VAL A 244 1.87 -21.09 14.68
CA VAL A 244 2.31 -19.89 13.96
C VAL A 244 3.74 -20.11 13.46
N VAL A 245 3.96 -19.80 12.19
CA VAL A 245 5.24 -19.92 11.49
C VAL A 245 5.59 -18.60 10.83
N SER A 246 6.86 -18.43 10.46
CA SER A 246 7.27 -17.25 9.68
C SER A 246 6.82 -17.36 8.22
N PRO A 247 6.57 -16.23 7.53
CA PRO A 247 6.37 -16.24 6.08
C PRO A 247 7.55 -16.84 5.32
N LEU A 248 8.79 -16.68 5.81
CA LEU A 248 9.97 -17.30 5.21
C LEU A 248 9.87 -18.83 5.23
N GLU A 249 9.40 -19.41 6.34
CA GLU A 249 9.20 -20.85 6.46
C GLU A 249 8.03 -21.35 5.58
N ALA A 250 6.94 -20.59 5.54
CA ALA A 250 5.73 -20.96 4.78
C ALA A 250 5.89 -20.79 3.26
N TYR A 251 6.53 -19.70 2.84
CA TYR A 251 6.53 -19.23 1.44
C TYR A 251 7.92 -19.11 0.83
N GLY A 252 9.00 -19.21 1.62
CA GLY A 252 10.38 -19.13 1.13
C GLY A 252 10.85 -17.69 0.88
N PHE A 253 9.94 -16.74 1.07
CA PHE A 253 10.19 -15.32 0.99
C PHE A 253 9.51 -14.63 2.18
N GLN A 254 10.16 -13.60 2.69
CA GLN A 254 9.64 -12.78 3.77
C GLN A 254 9.87 -11.32 3.42
N GLY A 255 8.78 -10.55 3.45
CA GLY A 255 8.84 -9.11 3.37
C GLY A 255 9.36 -8.49 4.65
N CYS A 256 9.30 -7.17 4.72
CA CYS A 256 9.81 -6.46 5.88
C CYS A 256 9.02 -6.79 7.17
N LYS A 257 9.68 -6.75 8.33
CA LYS A 257 9.05 -7.04 9.66
C LYS A 257 8.26 -8.36 9.74
N GLY A 258 8.64 -9.37 8.96
CA GLY A 258 7.96 -10.67 9.00
C GLY A 258 6.58 -10.66 8.33
N THR A 259 6.33 -9.76 7.39
CA THR A 259 5.09 -9.76 6.61
C THR A 259 5.17 -10.73 5.42
N PHE A 260 4.03 -11.32 5.05
CA PHE A 260 3.88 -11.98 3.76
C PHE A 260 3.60 -10.94 2.67
N GLY A 261 4.12 -11.17 1.46
CA GLY A 261 4.06 -10.16 0.39
C GLY A 261 4.85 -8.90 0.78
N TYR A 262 4.24 -7.73 0.61
CA TYR A 262 4.84 -6.44 0.95
C TYR A 262 4.23 -5.83 2.22
N GLN A 263 5.06 -5.15 3.01
CA GLN A 263 4.60 -4.24 4.05
C GLN A 263 4.22 -2.88 3.44
N VAL A 264 3.22 -2.20 4.00
CA VAL A 264 2.91 -0.80 3.63
C VAL A 264 3.25 0.11 4.81
N ARG A 265 4.04 1.15 4.55
CA ARG A 265 4.41 2.18 5.52
C ARG A 265 4.06 3.56 4.97
N HIS A 266 3.64 4.46 5.86
CA HIS A 266 3.36 5.85 5.52
C HIS A 266 4.41 6.74 6.19
N ALA A 267 5.11 7.54 5.39
CA ALA A 267 6.15 8.47 5.81
C ALA A 267 5.71 9.89 5.46
N ARG A 268 5.61 10.76 6.47
CA ARG A 268 5.19 12.15 6.28
C ARG A 268 6.28 13.08 5.73
N LEU A 269 7.54 12.65 5.86
CA LEU A 269 8.73 13.41 5.50
C LEU A 269 9.69 12.51 4.74
N LEU A 270 10.58 13.10 3.94
CA LEU A 270 11.55 12.36 3.13
C LEU A 270 12.61 11.66 4.00
N SER A 271 13.13 12.33 5.03
CA SER A 271 14.04 11.74 6.03
C SER A 271 13.44 10.51 6.72
N ALA A 272 12.12 10.52 6.97
CA ALA A 272 11.40 9.41 7.59
C ALA A 272 11.33 8.17 6.69
N VAL A 273 11.56 8.30 5.38
CA VAL A 273 11.73 7.15 4.48
C VAL A 273 12.96 6.37 4.92
N PHE A 274 14.09 7.04 5.12
CA PHE A 274 15.37 6.42 5.47
C PHE A 274 15.44 6.00 6.94
N THR A 275 15.13 6.92 7.87
CA THR A 275 15.24 6.68 9.31
C THR A 275 14.17 5.73 9.84
N GLY A 276 13.02 5.66 9.16
CA GLY A 276 11.91 4.76 9.50
C GLY A 276 11.94 3.43 8.77
N SER A 277 13.09 3.01 8.22
CA SER A 277 13.23 1.74 7.49
C SER A 277 12.68 0.57 8.31
N GLY A 278 11.98 -0.34 7.66
CA GLY A 278 11.49 -1.53 8.32
C GLY A 278 12.58 -2.58 8.59
N PHE A 279 13.77 -2.40 8.03
CA PHE A 279 14.94 -3.26 8.24
C PHE A 279 15.76 -2.76 9.42
N GLU A 280 16.27 -3.68 10.25
CA GLU A 280 17.05 -3.34 11.45
C GLU A 280 18.34 -2.56 11.12
N ASP A 281 19.01 -2.91 10.02
CA ASP A 281 20.24 -2.24 9.56
C ASP A 281 19.97 -1.11 8.54
N GLY A 282 18.70 -0.78 8.28
CA GLY A 282 18.34 0.18 7.24
C GLY A 282 18.52 -0.33 5.80
N TYR A 283 18.53 0.61 4.85
CA TYR A 283 18.77 0.33 3.43
C TYR A 283 20.28 0.37 3.14
N THR A 284 20.79 -0.61 2.40
CA THR A 284 22.22 -0.67 2.02
C THR A 284 22.52 0.11 0.75
N CYS A 285 21.49 0.41 -0.04
CA CYS A 285 21.58 1.19 -1.27
C CYS A 285 20.26 1.92 -1.51
N SER A 286 20.34 3.15 -1.96
CA SER A 286 19.23 4.03 -2.28
C SER A 286 19.38 4.55 -3.70
N LEU A 287 18.37 4.32 -4.53
CA LEU A 287 18.38 4.67 -5.95
C LEU A 287 17.18 5.55 -6.26
N HIS A 288 17.43 6.67 -6.94
CA HIS A 288 16.38 7.53 -7.45
C HIS A 288 15.87 7.04 -8.80
N VAL A 289 14.55 7.02 -8.97
CA VAL A 289 13.87 6.70 -10.22
C VAL A 289 13.13 7.94 -10.66
N LEU A 290 13.71 8.65 -11.63
CA LEU A 290 13.10 9.86 -12.19
C LEU A 290 11.93 9.49 -13.09
N CYS A 291 10.72 9.90 -12.72
CA CYS A 291 9.49 9.66 -13.48
C CYS A 291 8.57 10.89 -13.45
N GLN A 292 7.54 10.90 -14.31
CA GLN A 292 6.62 12.02 -14.48
C GLN A 292 7.29 13.36 -14.85
N ASP A 293 8.45 13.30 -15.50
CA ASP A 293 9.11 14.47 -16.08
C ASP A 293 8.83 14.51 -17.59
N TYR A 294 7.76 15.25 -17.95
CA TYR A 294 7.28 15.40 -19.33
C TYR A 294 8.05 16.44 -20.14
N PHE A 295 8.79 17.35 -19.49
CA PHE A 295 9.43 18.49 -20.15
C PHE A 295 10.93 18.29 -20.38
N GLY A 296 11.50 17.18 -19.90
CA GLY A 296 12.76 16.64 -20.42
C GLY A 296 14.01 17.47 -20.10
N ASN A 297 14.00 18.23 -19.00
CA ASN A 297 15.13 19.07 -18.60
C ASN A 297 16.13 18.34 -17.68
N SER A 298 15.90 17.06 -17.36
CA SER A 298 16.74 16.38 -16.38
C SER A 298 18.14 16.06 -16.93
N VAL A 299 19.13 16.35 -16.11
CA VAL A 299 20.55 16.11 -16.39
C VAL A 299 20.82 14.61 -16.38
N VAL A 300 21.56 14.15 -17.40
CA VAL A 300 22.07 12.77 -17.47
C VAL A 300 22.80 12.45 -16.16
N SER A 301 22.27 11.49 -15.41
CA SER A 301 22.83 11.02 -14.16
C SER A 301 23.49 9.66 -14.37
N THR A 302 24.51 9.36 -13.59
CA THR A 302 25.22 8.09 -13.68
C THR A 302 24.27 6.95 -13.31
N GLU A 303 24.00 6.07 -14.27
CA GLU A 303 23.31 4.80 -14.00
C GLU A 303 24.15 3.99 -13.03
N LEU A 304 23.57 3.62 -11.89
CA LEU A 304 24.18 2.65 -11.00
C LEU A 304 23.55 1.29 -11.29
N LYS A 305 24.39 0.27 -11.54
CA LYS A 305 23.91 -1.10 -11.50
C LYS A 305 23.49 -1.42 -10.07
N PRO A 306 22.23 -1.85 -9.84
CA PRO A 306 21.77 -2.15 -8.50
C PRO A 306 22.59 -3.29 -7.89
N PRO A 307 22.74 -3.30 -6.56
CA PRO A 307 23.38 -4.40 -5.87
C PRO A 307 22.67 -5.73 -6.17
N SER A 308 23.42 -6.82 -6.27
CA SER A 308 22.90 -8.13 -6.67
C SER A 308 22.95 -9.19 -5.56
N ASN A 309 23.46 -8.86 -4.38
CA ASN A 309 23.58 -9.80 -3.28
C ASN A 309 22.24 -9.96 -2.55
N SER A 310 21.94 -11.16 -2.08
CA SER A 310 20.71 -11.44 -1.31
C SER A 310 20.63 -10.73 0.03
N LYS A 311 21.75 -10.19 0.53
CA LYS A 311 21.81 -9.36 1.74
C LYS A 311 21.51 -7.89 1.47
N ASP A 312 21.50 -7.46 0.21
CA ASP A 312 21.32 -6.06 -0.12
C ASP A 312 19.85 -5.66 0.07
N ARG A 313 19.66 -4.45 0.59
CA ARG A 313 18.36 -3.85 0.90
C ARG A 313 18.27 -2.56 0.11
N VAL A 314 17.70 -2.65 -1.08
CA VAL A 314 17.67 -1.58 -2.07
C VAL A 314 16.38 -0.78 -1.91
N LEU A 315 16.50 0.53 -1.73
CA LEU A 315 15.38 1.46 -1.75
C LEU A 315 15.30 2.13 -3.12
N LEU A 316 14.17 1.98 -3.82
CA LEU A 316 13.87 2.72 -5.04
C LEU A 316 12.92 3.87 -4.71
N VAL A 317 13.36 5.10 -4.90
CA VAL A 317 12.54 6.29 -4.64
C VAL A 317 12.04 6.87 -5.96
N PHE A 318 10.74 6.90 -6.15
CA PHE A 318 10.09 7.40 -7.37
C PHE A 318 9.66 8.84 -7.17
N SER A 319 10.09 9.75 -8.04
CA SER A 319 9.61 11.13 -8.05
C SER A 319 10.07 11.85 -9.32
N ASN A 320 9.51 13.03 -9.57
CA ASN A 320 10.20 14.04 -10.38
C ASN A 320 11.10 14.93 -9.50
N ASP A 321 11.92 15.77 -10.14
CA ASP A 321 12.86 16.66 -9.44
C ASP A 321 12.11 17.76 -8.64
N ARG A 322 10.97 18.27 -9.13
CA ARG A 322 10.17 19.30 -8.42
C ARG A 322 9.60 18.76 -7.10
N GLU A 323 9.01 17.57 -7.12
CA GLU A 323 8.48 16.90 -5.92
C GLU A 323 9.58 16.64 -4.90
N LEU A 324 10.76 16.24 -5.37
CA LEU A 324 11.89 15.93 -4.51
C LEU A 324 12.44 17.19 -3.81
N GLU A 325 12.52 18.32 -4.53
CA GLU A 325 12.86 19.61 -3.94
C GLU A 325 11.79 20.12 -2.97
N ALA A 326 10.50 19.94 -3.29
CA ALA A 326 9.40 20.28 -2.38
C ALA A 326 9.45 19.44 -1.08
N LEU A 327 9.75 18.15 -1.19
CA LEU A 327 9.94 17.24 -0.06
C LEU A 327 11.14 17.64 0.79
N LYS A 328 12.27 17.99 0.18
CA LYS A 328 13.46 18.49 0.88
C LYS A 328 13.16 19.80 1.61
N LYS A 329 12.48 20.75 0.96
CA LYS A 329 12.11 22.04 1.57
C LYS A 329 11.18 21.89 2.77
N ALA A 330 10.28 20.91 2.73
CA ALA A 330 9.37 20.63 3.84
C ALA A 330 10.04 19.88 5.01
N ASP A 331 11.21 19.30 4.80
CA ASP A 331 11.92 18.48 5.78
C ASP A 331 13.13 19.22 6.38
N SER A 332 12.94 19.78 7.57
CA SER A 332 13.99 20.53 8.27
C SER A 332 15.24 19.70 8.58
N GLN A 333 15.12 18.37 8.63
CA GLN A 333 16.26 17.47 8.85
C GLN A 333 17.19 17.40 7.64
N LEU A 334 16.72 17.79 6.46
CA LEU A 334 17.49 17.77 5.20
C LEU A 334 18.03 19.17 4.82
N SER A 335 17.93 20.14 5.73
CA SER A 335 18.38 21.53 5.51
C SER A 335 19.88 21.67 5.25
N SER A 336 20.70 20.74 5.73
CA SER A 336 22.16 20.74 5.54
C SER A 336 22.61 20.15 4.20
N ILE A 337 21.69 19.62 3.39
CA ILE A 337 21.99 18.99 2.11
C ILE A 337 21.83 20.02 1.00
N ASP A 338 22.86 20.21 0.17
CA ASP A 338 22.80 21.21 -0.90
C ASP A 338 21.98 20.71 -2.10
N SER A 339 22.16 19.45 -2.51
CA SER A 339 21.45 18.83 -3.63
C SER A 339 20.76 17.55 -3.20
N VAL A 340 19.48 17.39 -3.58
CA VAL A 340 18.71 16.16 -3.33
C VAL A 340 19.37 14.90 -3.90
N SER A 341 20.23 15.05 -4.92
CA SER A 341 20.96 13.91 -5.49
C SER A 341 21.94 13.27 -4.50
N GLN A 342 22.39 14.01 -3.47
CA GLN A 342 23.27 13.48 -2.42
C GLN A 342 22.56 12.50 -1.48
N LEU A 343 21.22 12.41 -1.52
CA LEU A 343 20.44 11.44 -0.75
C LEU A 343 20.48 10.03 -1.35
N PHE A 344 20.99 9.89 -2.58
CA PHE A 344 20.94 8.65 -3.34
C PHE A 344 22.33 8.21 -3.76
N ASP A 345 22.56 6.90 -3.75
CA ASP A 345 23.80 6.28 -4.23
C ASP A 345 23.88 6.26 -5.76
N GLY A 346 22.73 6.42 -6.44
CA GLY A 346 22.66 6.46 -7.89
C GLY A 346 21.23 6.60 -8.41
N ARG A 347 21.05 6.40 -9.73
CA ARG A 347 19.75 6.42 -10.38
C ARG A 347 19.49 5.17 -11.22
N ILE A 348 18.21 4.79 -11.33
CA ILE A 348 17.74 3.80 -12.31
C ILE A 348 17.03 4.55 -13.44
N ASN A 349 17.50 4.35 -14.65
CA ASN A 349 16.89 4.97 -15.81
C ASN A 349 15.56 4.29 -16.17
N VAL A 350 14.54 5.12 -16.33
CA VAL A 350 13.24 4.79 -16.90
C VAL A 350 12.87 5.90 -17.89
N PRO A 351 11.94 5.69 -18.83
CA PRO A 351 11.44 6.79 -19.66
C PRO A 351 10.95 7.92 -18.75
N THR A 352 11.48 9.13 -18.89
CA THR A 352 11.23 10.23 -17.94
C THR A 352 9.75 10.60 -17.84
N ALA A 353 9.03 10.53 -18.96
CA ALA A 353 7.59 10.75 -19.06
C ALA A 353 6.74 9.58 -18.55
N ALA A 354 7.34 8.46 -18.10
CA ALA A 354 6.60 7.33 -17.56
C ALA A 354 5.85 7.76 -16.29
N ARG A 355 4.61 7.29 -16.15
CA ARG A 355 3.86 7.41 -14.91
C ARG A 355 4.50 6.54 -13.83
N VAL A 356 4.25 6.86 -12.56
CA VAL A 356 4.90 6.16 -11.44
C VAL A 356 4.56 4.67 -11.46
N GLU A 357 3.32 4.29 -11.74
CA GLU A 357 2.87 2.91 -11.80
C GLU A 357 3.57 2.08 -12.90
N ASP A 358 3.87 2.71 -14.05
CA ASP A 358 4.65 2.09 -15.13
C ASP A 358 6.14 2.03 -14.76
N ALA A 359 6.67 3.14 -14.25
CA ALA A 359 8.06 3.27 -13.82
C ALA A 359 8.42 2.23 -12.74
N VAL A 360 7.50 1.92 -11.81
CA VAL A 360 7.67 0.88 -10.80
C VAL A 360 7.99 -0.47 -11.45
N PHE A 361 7.22 -0.87 -12.47
CA PHE A 361 7.44 -2.15 -13.13
C PHE A 361 8.77 -2.18 -13.89
N ILE A 362 9.08 -1.09 -14.61
CA ILE A 362 10.32 -0.95 -15.39
C ILE A 362 11.55 -0.96 -14.46
N ALA A 363 11.52 -0.17 -13.39
CA ALA A 363 12.62 -0.07 -12.44
C ALA A 363 12.86 -1.38 -11.69
N LEU A 364 11.80 -2.08 -11.28
CA LEU A 364 11.90 -3.42 -10.69
C LEU A 364 12.51 -4.42 -11.66
N THR A 365 12.11 -4.37 -12.93
CA THR A 365 12.68 -5.24 -13.98
C THR A 365 14.17 -4.95 -14.19
N ARG A 366 14.59 -3.68 -14.18
CA ARG A 366 16.03 -3.33 -14.26
C ARG A 366 16.81 -3.68 -13.00
N CYS A 367 16.15 -3.64 -11.85
CA CYS A 367 16.78 -3.90 -10.56
C CYS A 367 16.98 -5.39 -10.28
N LEU A 368 16.00 -6.21 -10.68
CA LEU A 368 15.94 -7.63 -10.35
C LEU A 368 16.01 -8.55 -11.57
N GLY A 369 15.89 -8.00 -12.78
CA GLY A 369 16.09 -8.74 -14.02
C GLY A 369 17.57 -8.90 -14.29
N ASN A 370 18.01 -10.15 -14.35
CA ASN A 370 19.31 -10.52 -14.90
C ASN A 370 19.25 -10.58 -16.43
#